data_AF-A0A7C7QI07-F1
#
_entry.id   AF-A0A7C7QI07-F1
#
_cell.length_a   1.000
_cell.length_b   1.000
_cell.length_c   1.000
_cell.angle_alpha   90.00
_cell.angle_beta   90.00
_cell.angle_gamma   90.00
#
_symmetry.space_group_name_H-M   'P 1'
#
loop_
_entity.id
_entity.type
_entity.pdbx_description
1 polymer ?
#
loop_
_entity_poly.entity_id
_entity_poly.type
_entity_poly.pdbx_seq_one_letter_code
_entity_poly.pdbx_strand_id
1 'polypeptide(L)' 'MTRTESDRRAFIRKFFYADIADPKNYDLVINTGTLTIDAAVEAIRGALYR' A
#
# COMPACT_ATOMS: atom_id res chain seq x y z
N MET A 1 1.48 1.04 17.10
CA MET A 1 2.08 1.54 15.85
C MET A 1 3.58 1.66 16.06
N THR A 2 4.41 1.12 15.17
CA THR A 2 5.88 1.16 15.31
C THR A 2 6.41 2.55 14.97
N ARG A 3 7.60 2.92 15.46
CA ARG A 3 8.25 4.20 15.11
C ARG A 3 8.37 4.39 13.60
N THR A 4 8.77 3.33 12.90
CA THR A 4 8.90 3.32 11.43
C THR A 4 7.61 3.68 10.70
N GLU A 5 6.46 3.17 11.18
CA GLU A 5 5.16 3.47 10.57
C GLU A 5 4.75 4.94 10.82
N SER A 6 5.04 5.46 12.02
CA SER A 6 4.83 6.88 12.34
C SER A 6 5.67 7.80 11.47
N ASP A 7 6.96 7.47 11.29
CA ASP A 7 7.89 8.29 10.50
C ASP A 7 7.49 8.33 9.02
N ARG A 8 7.07 7.19 8.44
CA ARG A 8 6.53 7.12 7.06
C ARG A 8 5.29 8.00 6.91
N ARG A 9 4.35 7.91 7.84
CA ARG A 9 3.12 8.72 7.81
C ARG A 9 3.42 10.22 7.91
N ALA A 10 4.35 10.60 8.78
CA ALA A 10 4.77 11.99 8.94
C ALA A 10 5.44 12.52 7.66
N PHE A 11 6.31 11.72 7.03
CA PHE A 11 6.95 12.05 5.76
C PHE A 11 5.92 12.29 4.64
N ILE A 12 5.00 11.34 4.44
CA ILE A 12 3.97 11.44 3.40
C ILE A 12 3.09 12.68 3.62
N ARG A 13 2.64 12.92 4.85
CA ARG A 13 1.85 14.12 5.18
C ARG A 13 2.62 15.42 4.95
N LYS A 14 3.90 15.47 5.30
CA LYS A 14 4.73 16.68 5.18
C LYS A 14 5.00 17.07 3.72
N PHE A 15 5.27 16.10 2.85
CA PHE A 15 5.75 16.38 1.49
C PHE A 15 4.68 16.21 0.42
N PHE A 16 3.69 15.36 0.64
CA PHE A 16 2.64 15.04 -0.35
C PHE A 16 1.27 15.53 0.08
N TYR A 17 1.13 16.05 1.32
CA TYR A 17 -0.15 16.49 1.90
C TYR A 17 -1.25 15.43 1.80
N ALA A 18 -0.86 14.15 1.84
CA ALA A 18 -1.72 13.00 1.65
C ALA A 18 -1.69 12.08 2.89
N ASP A 19 -2.69 11.21 3.01
CA ASP A 19 -2.65 10.08 3.96
C ASP A 19 -2.12 8.82 3.27
N ILE A 20 -1.06 8.23 3.83
CA ILE A 20 -0.48 6.95 3.36
C ILE A 20 -1.49 5.79 3.42
N ALA A 21 -2.55 5.91 4.24
CA ALA A 21 -3.59 4.89 4.36
C ALA A 21 -4.82 5.14 3.46
N ASP A 22 -4.89 6.26 2.73
CA ASP A 22 -6.01 6.51 1.82
C ASP A 22 -5.87 5.65 0.55
N PRO A 23 -6.78 4.69 0.29
CA PRO A 23 -6.69 3.82 -0.87
C PRO A 23 -6.80 4.57 -2.20
N LYS A 24 -7.35 5.80 -2.22
CA LYS A 24 -7.44 6.61 -3.45
C LYS A 24 -6.08 7.05 -3.99
N ASN A 25 -5.04 6.96 -3.18
CA ASN A 25 -3.67 7.28 -3.59
C ASN A 25 -2.95 6.12 -4.29
N TYR A 26 -3.63 4.98 -4.50
CA TYR A 26 -3.06 3.77 -5.08
C TYR A 26 -3.99 3.16 -6.11
N ASP A 27 -3.44 2.57 -7.18
CA ASP A 27 -4.24 1.81 -8.15
C ASP A 27 -4.67 0.44 -7.60
N LEU A 28 -3.87 -0.14 -6.68
CA LEU A 28 -4.11 -1.45 -6.09
C LEU A 28 -3.59 -1.51 -4.64
N VAL A 29 -4.45 -1.94 -3.72
CA VAL A 29 -4.12 -2.20 -2.31
C VAL A 29 -4.46 -3.66 -1.99
N ILE A 30 -3.51 -4.41 -1.44
CA ILE A 30 -3.65 -5.86 -1.18
C ILE A 30 -3.50 -6.16 0.31
N ASN A 31 -4.41 -6.94 0.88
CA ASN A 31 -4.34 -7.43 2.25
C ASN A 31 -3.63 -8.80 2.33
N THR A 32 -2.35 -8.80 2.66
CA THR A 32 -1.52 -10.01 2.82
C THR A 32 -1.70 -10.71 4.18
N GLY A 33 -2.56 -10.20 5.06
CA GLY A 33 -3.01 -10.96 6.24
C GLY A 33 -4.01 -12.05 5.90
N THR A 34 -4.72 -11.90 4.77
CA THR A 34 -5.71 -12.87 4.26
C THR A 34 -5.29 -13.57 2.98
N LEU A 35 -4.38 -12.97 2.20
CA LEU A 35 -3.82 -13.56 0.99
C LEU A 35 -2.39 -14.08 1.24
N THR A 36 -2.04 -15.21 0.63
CA THR A 36 -0.64 -15.63 0.55
C THR A 36 0.16 -14.66 -0.33
N ILE A 37 1.48 -14.64 -0.14
CA ILE A 37 2.37 -13.80 -0.95
C ILE A 37 2.28 -14.18 -2.44
N ASP A 38 2.24 -15.46 -2.77
CA ASP A 38 2.11 -15.93 -4.17
C ASP A 38 0.81 -15.43 -4.82
N ALA A 39 -0.30 -15.49 -4.08
CA ALA A 39 -1.58 -14.98 -4.59
C ALA A 39 -1.57 -13.46 -4.76
N ALA A 40 -0.86 -12.72 -3.89
CA ALA A 40 -0.69 -11.28 -4.04
C ALA A 40 0.15 -10.92 -5.29
N VAL A 41 1.19 -11.71 -5.59
CA VAL A 41 1.99 -11.56 -6.81
C VAL A 41 1.14 -11.78 -8.06
N GLU A 42 0.34 -12.84 -8.10
CA GLU A 42 -0.55 -13.11 -9.23
C GLU A 42 -1.62 -12.02 -9.40
N ALA A 43 -2.16 -11.47 -8.31
CA ALA A 43 -3.09 -10.34 -8.37
C ALA A 43 -2.44 -9.09 -9.01
N ILE A 44 -1.19 -8.77 -8.66
CA ILE A 44 -0.44 -7.67 -9.27
C ILE A 44 -0.21 -7.93 -10.76
N ARG A 45 0.19 -9.15 -11.13
CA ARG A 45 0.39 -9.53 -12.55
C ARG A 45 -0.90 -9.37 -13.36
N GLY A 46 -2.04 -9.86 -12.86
CA GLY A 46 -3.32 -9.74 -13.53
C GLY A 46 -3.84 -8.30 -13.65
N ALA A 47 -3.46 -7.41 -12.72
CA ALA A 47 -3.80 -5.99 -12.80
C ALA A 47 -2.98 -5.24 -13.85
N LEU A 48 -1.71 -5.61 -14.07
CA LEU A 48 -0.79 -4.90 -14.97
C LEU A 48 -0.79 -5.42 -16.41
N TYR A 49 -1.05 -6.71 -16.62
CA TYR A 49 -1.00 -7.34 -17.93
C TYR A 49 -2.39 -7.85 -18.31
N ARG A 50 -3.11 -7.06 -19.10
CA ARG A 50 -4.31 -7.51 -19.83
C ARG A 50 -3.96 -7.97 -21.23
#